data_AF-A0A504ID25-F1
#
_entry.id   AF-A0A504ID25-F1
#
_cell.length_a   1.000
_cell.length_b   1.000
_cell.length_c   1.000
_cell.angle_alpha   90.00
_cell.angle_beta   90.00
_cell.angle_gamma   90.00
#
_symmetry.space_group_name_H-M   'P 1'
#
loop_
_entity.id
_entity.type
_entity.pdbx_description
1 polymer ?
#
loop_
_entity_poly.entity_id
_entity_poly.type
_entity_poly.pdbx_seq_one_letter_code
_entity_poly.pdbx_strand_id
1 'polypeptide(L)'
;MPSRKFLRRAAIASTSLVAVIAVSAATLWQLDRAFPPPLPEKLTVSTEVQDRDGQLLRAFATPDGYWRLETRLNQVDKQFVDMLVTYEDKRFWNHEGVDVLALARAAGQFATSGHIVSGGSTLSMQLARLIEPRDSRSLGSKLKQMLRAIQIERRLSKRGILERYLTLAPYGGNLEGVRAASLAYFGKEPKRLTVSEAALLVALPQLPEKRRPDRNLAIAHAARDRVLSRMASAGLLGEREAARAALDDVSGLRRSLPALAAHAAYAMLPKAVPGQPLKLTIRKSVQEGLEQVARDAAAKLGARLSVAMVLADSRTGDILGEVGSANFFDASRSGWIDMTKVVRSPGSTLKPFIYGLAFEQGLVAQEMLIEDSPADFGGYRPKNFDMGYQGAVSIRKA
;
A
#
# COMPACT_ATOMS: atom_id res chain seq x y z
N MET A 1 -28.66 61.72 12.84
CA MET A 1 -27.36 61.76 12.11
C MET A 1 -26.23 61.55 13.11
N PRO A 2 -25.31 60.59 12.90
CA PRO A 2 -24.16 60.41 13.79
C PRO A 2 -23.27 61.67 13.78
N SER A 3 -22.74 62.07 14.95
CA SER A 3 -21.94 63.30 15.05
C SER A 3 -20.61 63.17 14.29
N ARG A 4 -20.10 64.27 13.73
CA ARG A 4 -18.78 64.30 13.05
C ARG A 4 -17.64 63.75 13.93
N LYS A 5 -17.74 63.88 15.26
CA LYS A 5 -16.77 63.30 16.20
C LYS A 5 -16.88 61.78 16.30
N PHE A 6 -18.08 61.21 16.22
CA PHE A 6 -18.31 59.76 16.20
C PHE A 6 -17.77 59.14 14.90
N LEU A 7 -18.07 59.75 13.75
CA LEU A 7 -17.57 59.31 12.44
C LEU A 7 -16.03 59.34 12.37
N ARG A 8 -15.39 60.37 12.92
CA ARG A 8 -13.91 60.48 12.96
C ARG A 8 -13.27 59.44 13.86
N ARG A 9 -13.86 59.14 15.03
CA ARG A 9 -13.37 58.08 15.93
C ARG A 9 -13.56 56.68 15.34
N ALA A 10 -14.69 56.41 14.70
CA ALA A 10 -14.94 55.15 14.01
C ALA A 10 -13.98 54.95 12.83
N ALA A 11 -13.70 55.99 12.05
CA ALA A 11 -12.72 55.93 10.96
C ALA A 11 -11.30 55.66 11.47
N ILE A 12 -10.85 56.34 12.52
CA ILE A 12 -9.53 56.08 13.13
C ILE A 12 -9.44 54.64 13.66
N ALA A 13 -10.46 54.17 14.38
CA ALA A 13 -10.49 52.80 14.90
C ALA A 13 -10.46 51.75 13.77
N SER A 14 -11.19 51.99 12.68
CA SER A 14 -11.20 51.13 11.50
C SER A 14 -9.83 51.12 10.81
N THR A 15 -9.20 52.29 10.61
CA THR A 15 -7.87 52.38 9.99
C THR A 15 -6.79 51.73 10.85
N SER A 16 -6.84 51.92 12.17
CA SER A 16 -5.93 51.26 13.10
C SER A 16 -6.10 49.74 13.08
N LEU A 17 -7.34 49.24 13.04
CA LEU A 17 -7.60 47.81 12.94
C LEU A 17 -7.06 47.23 11.62
N VAL A 18 -7.31 47.91 10.49
CA VAL A 18 -6.79 47.50 9.18
C VAL A 18 -5.26 47.49 9.17
N ALA A 19 -4.62 48.51 9.75
CA ALA A 19 -3.16 48.57 9.86
C ALA A 19 -2.60 47.42 10.71
N VAL A 20 -3.23 47.11 11.85
CA VAL A 20 -2.84 45.98 12.71
C VAL A 20 -3.00 44.65 11.98
N ILE A 21 -4.09 44.46 11.24
CA ILE A 21 -4.32 43.24 10.44
C ILE A 21 -3.26 43.14 9.33
N ALA A 22 -2.98 44.23 8.62
CA ALA A 22 -1.99 44.26 7.55
C ALA A 22 -0.57 43.96 8.08
N VAL A 23 -0.17 44.59 9.18
CA VAL A 23 1.11 44.31 9.84
C VAL A 23 1.17 42.86 10.30
N SER A 24 0.12 42.35 10.96
CA SER A 24 0.06 40.96 11.42
C SER A 24 0.15 39.97 10.25
N ALA A 25 -0.55 40.24 9.15
CA ALA A 25 -0.49 39.42 7.95
C ALA A 25 0.91 39.46 7.30
N ALA A 26 1.53 40.64 7.23
CA ALA A 26 2.89 40.81 6.72
C ALA A 26 3.93 40.09 7.62
N THR A 27 3.80 40.19 8.94
CA THR A 27 4.64 39.48 9.90
C THR A 27 4.46 37.97 9.76
N LEU A 28 3.23 37.46 9.66
CA LEU A 28 2.96 36.04 9.44
C LEU A 28 3.52 35.55 8.10
N TRP A 29 3.48 36.38 7.06
CA TRP A 29 4.06 36.07 5.76
C TRP A 29 5.59 36.03 5.80
N GLN A 30 6.23 36.99 6.49
CA GLN A 30 7.68 36.98 6.72
C GLN A 30 8.11 35.76 7.55
N LEU A 31 7.37 35.44 8.61
CA LEU A 31 7.62 34.25 9.44
C LEU A 31 7.41 32.96 8.64
N ASP A 32 6.43 32.91 7.74
CA ASP A 32 6.22 31.75 6.86
C ASP A 32 7.40 31.53 5.90
N ARG A 33 8.01 32.60 5.40
CA ARG A 33 9.23 32.54 4.59
C ARG A 33 10.47 32.18 5.39
N ALA A 34 10.60 32.72 6.59
CA ALA A 34 11.73 32.43 7.47
C ALA A 34 11.68 31.00 8.03
N PHE A 35 10.47 30.47 8.27
CA PHE A 35 10.23 29.16 8.84
C PHE A 35 9.21 28.38 8.01
N PRO A 36 9.58 27.92 6.80
CA PRO A 36 8.68 27.11 5.98
C PRO A 36 8.33 25.80 6.73
N PRO A 37 7.12 25.25 6.51
CA PRO A 37 6.78 23.94 7.06
C PRO A 37 7.69 22.86 6.42
N PRO A 38 8.09 21.81 7.15
CA PRO A 38 8.92 20.74 6.63
C PRO A 38 8.12 19.81 5.70
N LEU A 39 7.56 20.34 4.62
CA LEU A 39 6.78 19.61 3.63
C LEU A 39 7.71 19.04 2.56
N PRO A 40 8.01 17.74 2.57
CA PRO A 40 8.81 17.16 1.50
C PRO A 40 8.01 17.18 0.19
N GLU A 41 8.67 17.48 -0.92
CA GLU A 41 8.04 17.48 -2.24
C GLU A 41 7.42 16.10 -2.54
N LYS A 42 8.19 15.04 -2.29
CA LYS A 42 7.75 13.63 -2.38
C LYS A 42 7.84 12.97 -1.00
N LEU A 43 6.82 12.19 -0.65
CA LEU A 43 6.84 11.39 0.57
C LEU A 43 7.77 10.18 0.41
N THR A 44 8.47 9.82 1.48
CA THR A 44 9.20 8.55 1.56
C THR A 44 8.18 7.42 1.70
N VAL A 45 7.89 6.70 0.62
CA VAL A 45 6.91 5.60 0.57
C VAL A 45 7.58 4.25 0.33
N SER A 46 6.86 3.18 0.63
CA SER A 46 7.25 1.80 0.36
C SER A 46 7.50 1.59 -1.14
N THR A 47 8.53 0.82 -1.48
CA THR A 47 8.73 0.38 -2.87
C THR A 47 7.70 -0.68 -3.20
N GLU A 48 6.91 -0.44 -4.24
CA GLU A 48 5.88 -1.38 -4.72
C GLU A 48 6.38 -2.12 -5.97
N VAL A 49 6.14 -3.42 -6.02
CA VAL A 49 6.29 -4.25 -7.22
C VAL A 49 4.90 -4.68 -7.67
N GLN A 50 4.55 -4.31 -8.88
CA GLN A 50 3.26 -4.53 -9.50
C GLN A 50 3.37 -5.49 -10.68
N ASP A 51 2.28 -6.21 -10.91
CA ASP A 51 2.12 -7.07 -12.07
C ASP A 51 1.89 -6.25 -13.35
N ARG A 52 1.74 -6.91 -14.50
CA ARG A 52 1.53 -6.24 -15.79
C ARG A 52 0.27 -5.38 -15.85
N ASP A 53 -0.71 -5.66 -15.00
CA ASP A 53 -2.02 -4.99 -14.94
C ASP A 53 -2.08 -3.95 -13.80
N GLY A 54 -0.96 -3.72 -13.08
CA GLY A 54 -0.84 -2.74 -12.00
C GLY A 54 -1.29 -3.26 -10.63
N GLN A 55 -1.52 -4.56 -10.48
CA GLN A 55 -1.88 -5.17 -9.20
C GLN A 55 -0.64 -5.37 -8.33
N LEU A 56 -0.77 -5.12 -7.03
CA LEU A 56 0.34 -5.32 -6.08
C LEU A 56 0.72 -6.82 -5.99
N LEU A 57 1.97 -7.13 -6.35
CA LEU A 57 2.62 -8.42 -6.14
C LEU A 57 3.35 -8.43 -4.79
N ARG A 58 4.13 -7.38 -4.53
CA ARG A 58 4.94 -7.24 -3.32
C ARG A 58 5.18 -5.78 -2.97
N ALA A 59 5.31 -5.50 -1.68
CA ALA A 59 5.81 -4.22 -1.18
C ALA A 59 7.07 -4.43 -0.33
N PHE A 60 7.92 -3.41 -0.27
CA PHE A 60 9.05 -3.33 0.66
C PHE A 60 8.83 -2.17 1.64
N ALA A 61 9.12 -2.40 2.92
CA ALA A 61 8.98 -1.38 3.95
C ALA A 61 9.89 -0.19 3.65
N THR A 62 9.50 0.98 4.12
CA THR A 62 10.34 2.18 4.07
C THR A 62 11.60 1.98 4.93
N PRO A 63 12.65 2.80 4.76
CA PRO A 63 13.88 2.68 5.57
C PRO A 63 13.65 2.76 7.09
N ASP A 64 12.61 3.48 7.52
CA ASP A 64 12.12 3.59 8.89
C ASP A 64 11.22 2.43 9.35
N GLY A 65 11.05 1.39 8.52
CA GLY A 65 10.38 0.13 8.88
C GLY A 65 8.85 0.12 8.72
N TYR A 66 8.27 1.17 8.12
CA TYR A 66 6.83 1.30 7.93
C TYR A 66 6.36 0.74 6.59
N TRP A 67 5.18 0.14 6.60
CA TRP A 67 4.39 -0.10 5.41
C TRP A 67 3.62 1.16 5.09
N ARG A 68 4.09 1.92 4.10
CA ARG A 68 3.56 3.22 3.71
C ARG A 68 3.34 3.24 2.21
N LEU A 69 2.20 2.74 1.77
CA LEU A 69 1.84 2.66 0.35
C LEU A 69 1.25 3.99 -0.11
N GLU A 70 1.74 4.55 -1.21
CA GLU A 70 1.19 5.79 -1.75
C GLU A 70 -0.30 5.59 -2.06
N THR A 71 -1.12 6.52 -1.56
CA THR A 71 -2.57 6.46 -1.73
C THR A 71 -3.10 7.74 -2.35
N ARG A 72 -3.69 7.61 -3.54
CA ARG A 72 -4.38 8.70 -4.24
C ARG A 72 -5.88 8.63 -3.99
N LEU A 73 -6.56 9.77 -4.10
CA LEU A 73 -8.00 9.84 -3.82
C LEU A 73 -8.85 8.95 -4.74
N ASN A 74 -8.42 8.71 -5.99
CA ASN A 74 -9.13 7.86 -6.94
C ASN A 74 -8.98 6.34 -6.68
N GLN A 75 -8.08 5.96 -5.77
CA GLN A 75 -7.84 4.58 -5.32
C GLN A 75 -8.61 4.24 -4.05
N VAL A 76 -9.29 5.22 -3.45
CA VAL A 76 -10.07 5.07 -2.22
C VAL A 76 -11.55 5.23 -2.56
N ASP A 77 -12.39 4.44 -1.90
CA ASP A 77 -13.83 4.56 -2.06
C ASP A 77 -14.31 5.96 -1.61
N LYS A 78 -15.25 6.55 -2.38
CA LYS A 78 -15.76 7.90 -2.08
C LYS A 78 -16.46 7.93 -0.72
N GLN A 79 -17.22 6.89 -0.37
CA GLN A 79 -17.93 6.79 0.91
C GLN A 79 -16.94 6.80 2.07
N PHE A 80 -15.80 6.10 1.96
CA PHE A 80 -14.73 6.18 2.96
C PHE A 80 -14.23 7.62 3.14
N VAL A 81 -13.96 8.32 2.03
CA VAL A 81 -13.47 9.71 2.06
C VAL A 81 -14.49 10.64 2.71
N ASP A 82 -15.77 10.51 2.35
CA ASP A 82 -16.85 11.30 2.94
C ASP A 82 -17.01 11.01 4.44
N MET A 83 -16.90 9.75 4.86
CA MET A 83 -16.96 9.35 6.27
C MET A 83 -15.78 9.92 7.05
N LEU A 84 -14.56 9.83 6.51
CA LEU A 84 -13.36 10.39 7.13
C LEU A 84 -13.49 11.89 7.33
N VAL A 85 -13.85 12.62 6.26
CA VAL A 85 -14.02 14.08 6.32
C VAL A 85 -15.13 14.45 7.30
N THR A 86 -16.29 13.78 7.25
CA THR A 86 -17.42 14.08 8.15
C THR A 86 -17.08 13.80 9.62
N TYR A 87 -16.32 12.73 9.89
CA TYR A 87 -15.98 12.29 11.23
C TYR A 87 -14.84 13.11 11.86
N GLU A 88 -13.79 13.42 11.10
CA GLU A 88 -12.61 14.14 11.59
C GLU A 88 -12.72 15.66 11.43
N ASP A 89 -13.33 16.14 10.33
CA ASP A 89 -13.28 17.54 9.93
C ASP A 89 -14.44 17.94 8.99
N LYS A 90 -15.66 18.04 9.56
CA LYS A 90 -16.91 18.27 8.81
C LYS A 90 -16.87 19.46 7.83
N ARG A 91 -16.03 20.47 8.08
CA ARG A 91 -15.90 21.67 7.23
C ARG A 91 -14.56 21.74 6.53
N PHE A 92 -13.89 20.60 6.36
CA PHE A 92 -12.59 20.49 5.71
C PHE A 92 -12.49 21.31 4.42
N TRP A 93 -13.52 21.26 3.57
CA TRP A 93 -13.52 21.95 2.28
C TRP A 93 -13.66 23.48 2.37
N ASN A 94 -14.09 24.02 3.52
CA ASN A 94 -14.50 25.42 3.66
C ASN A 94 -13.54 26.27 4.51
N HIS A 95 -12.64 25.66 5.26
CA HIS A 95 -11.66 26.40 6.08
C HIS A 95 -10.26 26.38 5.44
N GLU A 96 -9.33 27.21 5.90
CA GLU A 96 -7.94 27.26 5.40
C GLU A 96 -6.96 26.82 6.49
N GLY A 97 -6.92 25.52 6.78
CA GLY A 97 -6.04 24.94 7.81
C GLY A 97 -6.65 24.84 9.20
N VAL A 98 -7.32 25.87 9.68
CA VAL A 98 -7.96 25.86 11.00
C VAL A 98 -9.44 26.21 10.89
N ASP A 99 -10.28 25.41 11.54
CA ASP A 99 -11.69 25.70 11.65
C ASP A 99 -11.99 26.58 12.88
N VAL A 100 -12.13 27.89 12.64
CA VAL A 100 -12.40 28.90 13.68
C VAL A 100 -13.70 28.66 14.42
N LEU A 101 -14.80 28.29 13.74
CA LEU A 101 -16.06 28.07 14.46
C LEU A 101 -16.04 26.75 15.25
N ALA A 102 -15.27 25.74 14.80
CA ALA A 102 -15.09 24.51 15.58
C ALA A 102 -14.24 24.76 16.82
N LEU A 103 -13.19 25.59 16.69
CA LEU A 103 -12.38 26.03 17.84
C LEU A 103 -13.20 26.85 18.83
N ALA A 104 -13.99 27.82 18.36
CA ALA A 104 -14.84 28.65 19.23
C ALA A 104 -15.87 27.80 19.99
N ARG A 105 -16.53 26.86 19.29
CA ARG A 105 -17.46 25.89 19.90
C ARG A 105 -16.76 25.01 20.94
N ALA A 106 -15.58 24.47 20.62
CA ALA A 106 -14.82 23.64 21.54
C ALA A 106 -14.34 24.41 22.78
N ALA A 107 -13.92 25.67 22.60
CA ALA A 107 -13.52 26.55 23.69
C ALA A 107 -14.72 26.91 24.60
N GLY A 108 -15.87 27.22 24.04
CA GLY A 108 -17.10 27.46 24.80
C GLY A 108 -17.53 26.24 25.62
N GLN A 109 -17.53 25.05 25.01
CA GLN A 109 -17.83 23.79 25.72
C GLN A 109 -16.82 23.48 26.83
N PHE A 110 -15.54 23.77 26.61
CA PHE A 110 -14.52 23.60 27.65
C PHE A 110 -14.76 24.54 28.83
N ALA A 111 -15.08 25.82 28.55
CA ALA A 111 -15.37 26.81 29.59
C ALA A 111 -16.60 26.44 30.43
N THR A 112 -17.64 25.85 29.83
CA THR A 112 -18.84 25.43 30.56
C THR A 112 -18.70 24.09 31.27
N SER A 113 -17.94 23.15 30.71
CA SER A 113 -17.91 21.75 31.19
C SER A 113 -16.68 21.43 32.04
N GLY A 114 -15.67 22.30 32.07
CA GLY A 114 -14.41 22.09 32.80
C GLY A 114 -13.48 21.02 32.22
N HIS A 115 -13.90 20.33 31.15
CA HIS A 115 -13.13 19.30 30.45
C HIS A 115 -13.37 19.36 28.94
N ILE A 116 -12.49 18.73 28.16
CA ILE A 116 -12.56 18.76 26.69
C ILE A 116 -13.69 17.83 26.23
N VAL A 117 -14.81 18.41 25.78
CA VAL A 117 -15.99 17.65 25.29
C VAL A 117 -15.88 17.35 23.80
N SER A 118 -15.32 18.25 22.99
CA SER A 118 -15.21 18.07 21.55
C SER A 118 -13.83 18.44 20.99
N GLY A 119 -13.48 17.76 19.90
CA GLY A 119 -12.27 18.06 19.13
C GLY A 119 -12.44 19.34 18.30
N GLY A 120 -11.36 20.10 18.18
CA GLY A 120 -11.23 21.25 17.28
C GLY A 120 -10.02 21.15 16.35
N SER A 121 -9.49 19.94 16.16
CA SER A 121 -8.34 19.70 15.26
C SER A 121 -8.86 19.30 13.88
N THR A 122 -8.38 20.00 12.85
CA THR A 122 -8.68 19.74 11.43
C THR A 122 -7.78 18.65 10.85
N LEU A 123 -8.13 18.10 9.68
CA LEU A 123 -7.27 17.16 8.97
C LEU A 123 -5.91 17.80 8.61
N SER A 124 -5.90 19.09 8.29
CA SER A 124 -4.68 19.86 8.01
C SER A 124 -3.77 19.99 9.25
N MET A 125 -4.36 20.19 10.43
CA MET A 125 -3.60 20.16 11.70
C MET A 125 -3.09 18.75 12.04
N GLN A 126 -3.88 17.72 11.73
CA GLN A 126 -3.42 16.34 11.92
C GLN A 126 -2.25 16.02 10.99
N LEU A 127 -2.33 16.41 9.72
CA LEU A 127 -1.22 16.27 8.76
C LEU A 127 0.03 17.02 9.24
N ALA A 128 -0.13 18.25 9.73
CA ALA A 128 0.99 19.02 10.30
C ALA A 128 1.70 18.25 11.43
N ARG A 129 0.94 17.58 12.31
CA ARG A 129 1.51 16.73 13.37
C ARG A 129 2.21 15.47 12.82
N LEU A 130 1.71 14.88 11.74
CA LEU A 130 2.31 13.68 11.15
C LEU A 130 3.66 14.00 10.49
N ILE A 131 3.75 15.15 9.83
CA ILE A 131 4.96 15.60 9.14
C ILE A 131 5.99 16.19 10.12
N GLU A 132 5.53 16.95 11.10
CA GLU A 132 6.38 17.52 12.16
C GLU A 132 5.86 17.04 13.53
N PRO A 133 6.27 15.84 13.98
CA PRO A 133 5.93 15.33 15.30
C PRO A 133 6.33 16.32 16.40
N ARG A 134 5.57 16.32 17.49
CA ARG A 134 5.74 17.27 18.61
C ARG A 134 6.44 16.58 19.76
N ASP A 135 7.41 17.27 20.37
CA ASP A 135 8.14 16.76 21.54
C ASP A 135 7.30 16.79 22.83
N SER A 136 6.33 17.70 22.94
CA SER A 136 5.45 17.83 24.11
C SER A 136 4.01 18.18 23.75
N ARG A 137 3.08 17.85 24.64
CA ARG A 137 1.65 18.19 24.53
C ARG A 137 1.32 19.52 25.23
N SER A 138 2.01 20.59 24.83
CA SER A 138 1.78 21.94 25.37
C SER A 138 0.79 22.76 24.52
N LEU A 139 0.22 23.84 25.08
CA LEU A 139 -0.58 24.80 24.31
C LEU A 139 0.23 25.43 23.16
N GLY A 140 1.51 25.74 23.41
CA GLY A 140 2.43 26.24 22.38
C GLY A 140 2.61 25.27 21.22
N SER A 141 2.73 23.96 21.49
CA SER A 141 2.79 22.93 20.44
C SER A 141 1.54 22.95 19.55
N LYS A 142 0.36 23.18 20.14
CA LYS A 142 -0.93 23.23 19.43
C LYS A 142 -1.04 24.49 18.57
N LEU A 143 -0.58 25.63 19.05
CA LEU A 143 -0.48 26.86 18.26
C LEU A 143 0.48 26.67 17.08
N LYS A 144 1.65 26.06 17.29
CA LYS A 144 2.58 25.73 16.20
C LYS A 144 1.91 24.88 15.11
N GLN A 145 1.11 23.88 15.47
CA GLN A 145 0.37 23.09 14.48
C GLN A 145 -0.71 23.88 13.74
N MET A 146 -1.41 24.79 14.42
CA MET A 146 -2.39 25.66 13.76
C MET A 146 -1.72 26.53 12.71
N LEU A 147 -0.58 27.13 13.05
CA LEU A 147 0.23 27.89 12.11
C LEU A 147 0.71 27.00 10.95
N ARG A 148 1.30 25.84 11.24
CA ARG A 148 1.76 24.88 10.22
C ARG A 148 0.63 24.40 9.30
N ALA A 149 -0.58 24.18 9.82
CA ALA A 149 -1.73 23.80 9.02
C ALA A 149 -2.09 24.89 7.99
N ILE A 150 -2.06 26.16 8.39
CA ILE A 150 -2.28 27.30 7.48
C ILE A 150 -1.16 27.35 6.42
N GLN A 151 0.09 27.15 6.82
CA GLN A 151 1.23 27.14 5.87
C GLN A 151 1.15 25.99 4.86
N ILE A 152 0.65 24.83 5.28
CA ILE A 152 0.39 23.67 4.42
C ILE A 152 -0.71 23.98 3.40
N GLU A 153 -1.82 24.58 3.83
CA GLU A 153 -2.96 24.92 2.96
C GLU A 153 -2.64 25.99 1.90
N ARG A 154 -1.65 26.85 2.19
CA ARG A 154 -1.13 27.80 1.20
C ARG A 154 -0.27 27.13 0.12
N ARG A 155 0.22 25.91 0.35
CA ARG A 155 1.18 25.20 -0.53
C ARG A 155 0.60 23.96 -1.17
N LEU A 156 -0.44 23.38 -0.58
CA LEU A 156 -1.11 22.17 -1.06
C LEU A 156 -2.60 22.43 -1.23
N SER A 157 -3.17 21.88 -2.30
CA SER A 157 -4.62 21.83 -2.46
C SER A 157 -5.24 20.92 -1.39
N LYS A 158 -6.53 21.12 -1.09
CA LYS A 158 -7.31 20.22 -0.21
C LYS A 158 -7.18 18.75 -0.59
N ARG A 159 -7.16 18.47 -1.90
CA ARG A 159 -6.94 17.13 -2.42
C ARG A 159 -5.56 16.60 -2.04
N GLY A 160 -4.50 17.38 -2.26
CA GLY A 160 -3.13 16.99 -1.90
C GLY A 160 -2.92 16.82 -0.38
N ILE A 161 -3.59 17.62 0.44
CA ILE A 161 -3.59 17.44 1.91
C ILE A 161 -4.21 16.09 2.27
N LEU A 162 -5.36 15.78 1.68
CA LEU A 162 -6.08 14.54 1.96
C LEU A 162 -5.31 13.32 1.47
N GLU A 163 -4.69 13.35 0.29
CA GLU A 163 -3.84 12.26 -0.22
C GLU A 163 -2.63 12.00 0.67
N ARG A 164 -1.96 13.07 1.15
CA ARG A 164 -0.85 12.93 2.11
C ARG A 164 -1.34 12.37 3.45
N TYR A 165 -2.48 12.82 3.94
CA TYR A 165 -3.09 12.27 5.16
C TYR A 165 -3.42 10.77 4.98
N LEU A 166 -4.07 10.40 3.87
CA LEU A 166 -4.41 9.01 3.54
C LEU A 166 -3.19 8.11 3.40
N THR A 167 -2.01 8.69 3.12
CA THR A 167 -0.73 7.96 3.02
C THR A 167 0.02 7.88 4.35
N LEU A 168 -0.10 8.89 5.23
CA LEU A 168 0.69 9.01 6.47
C LEU A 168 -0.07 8.68 7.75
N ALA A 169 -1.40 8.64 7.72
CA ALA A 169 -2.19 8.39 8.93
C ALA A 169 -1.82 7.02 9.54
N PRO A 170 -1.54 6.93 10.85
CA PRO A 170 -1.14 5.68 11.48
C PRO A 170 -2.35 4.77 11.71
N TYR A 171 -2.20 3.47 11.45
CA TYR A 171 -3.25 2.46 11.65
C TYR A 171 -2.86 1.34 12.62
N GLY A 172 -1.75 1.54 13.36
CA GLY A 172 -1.25 0.63 14.37
C GLY A 172 -0.10 -0.26 13.89
N GLY A 173 0.84 -0.55 14.80
CA GLY A 173 2.10 -1.21 14.48
C GLY A 173 2.90 -0.38 13.48
N ASN A 174 3.40 -1.05 12.44
CA ASN A 174 4.15 -0.41 11.37
C ASN A 174 3.27 -0.06 10.14
N LEU A 175 1.96 0.13 10.31
CA LEU A 175 1.05 0.49 9.22
C LEU A 175 0.83 2.00 9.17
N GLU A 176 1.20 2.61 8.05
CA GLU A 176 0.88 3.99 7.73
C GLU A 176 0.12 4.08 6.40
N GLY A 177 -0.96 4.84 6.43
CA GLY A 177 -1.86 5.04 5.32
C GLY A 177 -2.95 3.99 5.19
N VAL A 178 -4.08 4.42 4.63
CA VAL A 178 -5.31 3.62 4.51
C VAL A 178 -5.10 2.39 3.63
N ARG A 179 -4.26 2.49 2.59
CA ARG A 179 -4.01 1.37 1.68
C ARG A 179 -3.23 0.24 2.34
N ALA A 180 -2.17 0.57 3.08
CA ALA A 180 -1.43 -0.42 3.86
C ALA A 180 -2.34 -1.08 4.92
N ALA A 181 -3.17 -0.28 5.60
CA ALA A 181 -4.11 -0.78 6.60
C ALA A 181 -5.20 -1.69 6.00
N SER A 182 -5.79 -1.30 4.87
CA SER A 182 -6.82 -2.07 4.18
C SER A 182 -6.32 -3.44 3.74
N LEU A 183 -5.10 -3.51 3.19
CA LEU A 183 -4.47 -4.77 2.82
C LEU A 183 -4.12 -5.62 4.04
N ALA A 184 -3.60 -5.00 5.11
CA ALA A 184 -3.20 -5.73 6.32
C ALA A 184 -4.41 -6.26 7.13
N TYR A 185 -5.50 -5.51 7.25
CA TYR A 185 -6.65 -5.97 8.04
C TYR A 185 -7.65 -6.78 7.22
N PHE A 186 -7.85 -6.46 5.93
CA PHE A 186 -8.91 -7.07 5.11
C PHE A 186 -8.40 -7.81 3.88
N GLY A 187 -7.15 -7.61 3.47
CA GLY A 187 -6.61 -8.19 2.23
C GLY A 187 -7.23 -7.56 0.97
N LYS A 188 -7.78 -6.35 1.08
CA LYS A 188 -8.50 -5.65 -0.01
C LYS A 188 -7.86 -4.31 -0.29
N GLU A 189 -7.98 -3.84 -1.53
CA GLU A 189 -7.69 -2.43 -1.87
C GLU A 189 -8.78 -1.52 -1.26
N PRO A 190 -8.45 -0.27 -0.83
CA PRO A 190 -9.40 0.65 -0.18
C PRO A 190 -10.67 0.94 -0.97
N LYS A 191 -10.62 0.79 -2.31
CA LYS A 191 -11.77 0.95 -3.21
C LYS A 191 -12.83 -0.15 -3.08
N ARG A 192 -12.52 -1.25 -2.37
CA ARG A 192 -13.42 -2.42 -2.21
C ARG A 192 -13.80 -2.68 -0.76
N LEU A 193 -13.69 -1.66 0.08
CA LEU A 193 -14.10 -1.73 1.48
C LEU A 193 -15.63 -1.75 1.57
N THR A 194 -16.15 -2.57 2.47
CA THR A 194 -17.53 -2.46 2.93
C THR A 194 -17.70 -1.23 3.83
N VAL A 195 -18.94 -0.79 4.06
CA VAL A 195 -19.27 0.32 4.98
C VAL A 195 -18.71 0.08 6.39
N SER A 196 -18.79 -1.16 6.86
CA SER A 196 -18.25 -1.59 8.16
C SER A 196 -16.73 -1.46 8.22
N GLU A 197 -16.03 -2.00 7.22
CA GLU A 197 -14.56 -1.93 7.14
C GLU A 197 -14.07 -0.49 6.99
N ALA A 198 -14.77 0.32 6.20
CA ALA A 198 -14.50 1.76 6.05
C ALA A 198 -14.66 2.50 7.37
N ALA A 199 -15.76 2.27 8.09
CA ALA A 199 -16.01 2.87 9.41
C ALA A 199 -14.93 2.49 10.43
N LEU A 200 -14.46 1.23 10.41
CA LEU A 200 -13.36 0.80 11.27
C LEU A 200 -12.08 1.57 10.94
N LEU A 201 -11.68 1.64 9.67
CA LEU A 201 -10.47 2.37 9.27
C LEU A 201 -10.57 3.87 9.59
N VAL A 202 -11.73 4.52 9.44
CA VAL A 202 -11.92 5.91 9.89
C VAL A 202 -11.66 6.06 11.40
N ALA A 203 -12.00 5.04 12.20
CA ALA A 203 -11.85 5.10 13.64
C ALA A 203 -10.41 4.87 14.14
N LEU A 204 -9.58 4.13 13.41
CA LEU A 204 -8.25 3.71 13.90
C LEU A 204 -7.27 4.86 14.16
N PRO A 205 -7.07 5.86 13.26
CA PRO A 205 -6.01 6.86 13.38
C PRO A 205 -6.02 7.71 14.64
N GLN A 206 -7.16 7.87 15.31
CA GLN A 206 -7.25 8.66 16.54
C GLN A 206 -6.48 8.00 17.71
N LEU A 207 -6.47 6.67 17.77
CA LEU A 207 -5.84 5.89 18.83
C LEU A 207 -5.27 4.59 18.23
N PRO A 208 -4.25 4.70 17.35
CA PRO A 208 -3.83 3.63 16.45
C PRO A 208 -3.49 2.35 17.20
N GLU A 209 -2.67 2.41 18.26
CA GLU A 209 -2.32 1.22 19.05
C GLU A 209 -3.47 0.65 19.91
N LYS A 210 -4.28 1.52 20.53
CA LYS A 210 -5.36 1.08 21.43
C LYS A 210 -6.56 0.51 20.67
N ARG A 211 -6.78 0.93 19.42
CA ARG A 211 -7.90 0.48 18.58
C ARG A 211 -7.52 -0.63 17.61
N ARG A 212 -6.31 -1.17 17.69
CA ARG A 212 -5.87 -2.31 16.88
C ARG A 212 -6.84 -3.50 17.03
N PRO A 213 -7.52 -3.93 15.96
CA PRO A 213 -8.47 -5.05 16.05
C PRO A 213 -7.78 -6.37 16.40
N ASP A 214 -6.50 -6.53 16.01
CA ASP A 214 -5.68 -7.72 16.30
C ASP A 214 -5.20 -7.81 17.76
N ARG A 215 -5.36 -6.74 18.55
CA ARG A 215 -4.95 -6.70 19.95
C ARG A 215 -6.08 -6.36 20.91
N ASN A 216 -7.02 -5.52 20.47
CA ASN A 216 -8.06 -4.90 21.29
C ASN A 216 -9.40 -4.92 20.54
N LEU A 217 -9.87 -6.12 20.20
CA LEU A 217 -11.03 -6.32 19.33
C LEU A 217 -12.29 -5.57 19.80
N ALA A 218 -12.65 -5.66 21.07
CA ALA A 218 -13.83 -4.97 21.62
C ALA A 218 -13.74 -3.44 21.50
N ILE A 219 -12.54 -2.87 21.69
CA ILE A 219 -12.32 -1.42 21.55
C ILE A 219 -12.43 -1.00 20.08
N ALA A 220 -11.91 -1.81 19.17
CA ALA A 220 -12.02 -1.60 17.73
C ALA A 220 -13.49 -1.63 17.27
N HIS A 221 -14.25 -2.63 17.73
CA HIS A 221 -15.67 -2.78 17.44
C HIS A 221 -16.48 -1.57 17.91
N ALA A 222 -16.33 -1.18 19.18
CA ALA A 222 -17.02 -0.01 19.72
C ALA A 222 -16.61 1.30 19.01
N ALA A 223 -15.38 1.37 18.48
CA ALA A 223 -14.92 2.53 17.71
C ALA A 223 -15.57 2.58 16.32
N ARG A 224 -15.67 1.44 15.62
CA ARG A 224 -16.39 1.28 14.35
C ARG A 224 -17.87 1.67 14.50
N ASP A 225 -18.55 1.17 15.54
CA ASP A 225 -19.98 1.44 15.75
C ASP A 225 -20.25 2.92 16.01
N ARG A 226 -19.36 3.59 16.75
CA ARG A 226 -19.44 5.05 16.95
C ARG A 226 -19.31 5.83 15.65
N VAL A 227 -18.46 5.39 14.72
CA VAL A 227 -18.36 6.01 13.39
C VAL A 227 -19.69 5.82 12.65
N LEU A 228 -20.20 4.58 12.56
CA LEU A 228 -21.46 4.28 11.88
C LEU A 228 -22.63 5.11 12.43
N SER A 229 -22.80 5.16 13.75
CA SER A 229 -23.83 5.96 14.42
C SER A 229 -23.69 7.46 14.07
N ARG A 230 -22.47 8.01 14.11
CA ARG A 230 -22.25 9.41 13.73
C ARG A 230 -22.55 9.69 12.26
N MET A 231 -22.24 8.76 11.37
CA MET A 231 -22.52 8.92 9.94
C MET A 231 -24.03 8.87 9.65
N ALA A 232 -24.78 8.02 10.37
CA ALA A 232 -26.24 8.01 10.32
C ALA A 232 -26.84 9.34 10.82
N SER A 233 -26.40 9.82 11.99
CA SER A 233 -26.86 11.11 12.53
C SER A 233 -26.46 12.32 11.68
N ALA A 234 -25.38 12.21 10.90
CA ALA A 234 -24.97 13.24 9.94
C ALA A 234 -25.72 13.16 8.60
N GLY A 235 -26.59 12.15 8.40
CA GLY A 235 -27.31 11.91 7.16
C GLY A 235 -26.45 11.38 6.02
N LEU A 236 -25.21 10.94 6.31
CA LEU A 236 -24.30 10.38 5.30
C LEU A 236 -24.61 8.91 5.00
N LEU A 237 -25.12 8.17 5.99
CA LEU A 237 -25.61 6.80 5.85
C LEU A 237 -27.08 6.74 6.25
N GLY A 238 -27.87 5.88 5.59
CA GLY A 238 -29.21 5.57 6.08
C GLY A 238 -29.15 4.79 7.39
N GLU A 239 -30.10 4.99 8.32
CA GLU A 239 -30.12 4.27 9.60
C GLU A 239 -30.10 2.74 9.43
N ARG A 240 -30.86 2.23 8.44
CA ARG A 240 -30.89 0.80 8.12
C ARG A 240 -29.55 0.28 7.57
N GLU A 241 -28.85 1.11 6.79
CA GLU A 241 -27.53 0.76 6.24
C GLU A 241 -26.49 0.71 7.35
N ALA A 242 -26.46 1.72 8.23
CA ALA A 242 -25.58 1.76 9.39
C ALA A 242 -25.85 0.60 10.35
N ALA A 243 -27.13 0.27 10.62
CA ALA A 243 -27.51 -0.86 11.44
C ALA A 243 -27.08 -2.19 10.82
N ARG A 244 -27.24 -2.38 9.51
CA ARG A 244 -26.76 -3.57 8.79
C ARG A 244 -25.24 -3.68 8.87
N ALA A 245 -24.52 -2.60 8.60
CA ALA A 245 -23.06 -2.58 8.65
C ALA A 245 -22.52 -2.88 10.07
N ALA A 246 -23.26 -2.52 11.13
CA ALA A 246 -22.88 -2.82 12.50
C ALA A 246 -23.01 -4.31 12.85
N LEU A 247 -23.77 -5.10 12.08
CA LEU A 247 -23.88 -6.55 12.26
C LEU A 247 -22.65 -7.30 11.73
N ASP A 248 -21.87 -6.69 10.84
CA ASP A 248 -20.65 -7.30 10.34
C ASP A 248 -19.64 -7.45 11.49
N ASP A 249 -19.01 -8.63 11.60
CA ASP A 249 -17.98 -8.85 12.61
C ASP A 249 -16.68 -8.11 12.27
N VAL A 250 -15.96 -7.67 13.30
CA VAL A 250 -14.63 -7.08 13.15
C VAL A 250 -13.60 -8.19 13.21
N SER A 251 -12.91 -8.45 12.10
CA SER A 251 -11.83 -9.43 12.08
C SER A 251 -10.66 -8.99 12.99
N GLY A 252 -10.32 -9.82 13.98
CA GLY A 252 -9.09 -9.69 14.77
C GLY A 252 -7.82 -10.17 14.04
N LEU A 253 -7.92 -10.63 12.79
CA LEU A 253 -6.77 -11.08 12.02
C LEU A 253 -6.01 -9.89 11.42
N ARG A 254 -4.68 -9.87 11.63
CA ARG A 254 -3.75 -9.04 10.86
C ARG A 254 -3.00 -9.91 9.85
N ARG A 255 -3.27 -9.69 8.58
CA ARG A 255 -2.68 -10.38 7.42
C ARG A 255 -1.31 -9.80 7.10
N SER A 256 -0.43 -10.65 6.57
CA SER A 256 0.79 -10.21 5.90
C SER A 256 0.45 -9.50 4.59
N LEU A 257 1.22 -8.48 4.22
CA LEU A 257 1.12 -7.90 2.88
C LEU A 257 1.49 -8.93 1.81
N PRO A 258 0.96 -8.78 0.58
CA PRO A 258 1.33 -9.64 -0.54
C PRO A 258 2.85 -9.71 -0.71
N ALA A 259 3.35 -10.92 -0.95
CA ALA A 259 4.79 -11.21 -1.07
C ALA A 259 5.09 -12.12 -2.28
N LEU A 260 4.27 -11.99 -3.34
CA LEU A 260 4.33 -12.80 -4.56
C LEU A 260 5.56 -12.44 -5.40
N ALA A 261 5.95 -13.36 -6.28
CA ALA A 261 7.08 -13.22 -7.20
C ALA A 261 8.35 -12.76 -6.48
N ALA A 262 8.62 -13.32 -5.30
CA ALA A 262 9.64 -12.79 -4.39
C ALA A 262 11.01 -12.62 -5.05
N HIS A 263 11.50 -13.65 -5.76
CA HIS A 263 12.79 -13.59 -6.45
C HIS A 263 12.83 -12.49 -7.52
N ALA A 264 11.82 -12.41 -8.38
CA ALA A 264 11.70 -11.37 -9.40
C ALA A 264 11.62 -9.97 -8.79
N ALA A 265 10.84 -9.81 -7.70
CA ALA A 265 10.70 -8.56 -6.97
C ALA A 265 12.04 -8.09 -6.34
N TYR A 266 12.80 -9.00 -5.72
CA TYR A 266 14.13 -8.68 -5.19
C TYR A 266 15.12 -8.36 -6.30
N ALA A 267 15.09 -9.08 -7.42
CA ALA A 267 15.97 -8.84 -8.56
C ALA A 267 15.77 -7.44 -9.19
N MET A 268 14.55 -6.89 -9.08
CA MET A 268 14.22 -5.56 -9.59
C MET A 268 14.45 -4.43 -8.60
N LEU A 269 14.66 -4.73 -7.31
CA LEU A 269 14.83 -3.74 -6.26
C LEU A 269 15.97 -2.74 -6.51
N PRO A 270 17.14 -3.12 -7.08
CA PRO A 270 18.19 -2.16 -7.43
C PRO A 270 17.77 -1.10 -8.46
N LYS A 271 16.69 -1.33 -9.21
CA LYS A 271 16.13 -0.39 -10.20
C LYS A 271 15.01 0.49 -9.61
N ALA A 272 14.72 0.37 -8.32
CA ALA A 272 13.64 1.11 -7.67
C ALA A 272 13.93 2.61 -7.66
N VAL A 273 12.93 3.40 -8.06
CA VAL A 273 12.92 4.86 -7.90
C VAL A 273 11.90 5.20 -6.81
N PRO A 274 12.24 5.99 -5.78
CA PRO A 274 11.30 6.36 -4.72
C PRO A 274 10.01 6.96 -5.28
N GLY A 275 8.87 6.42 -4.85
CA GLY A 275 7.53 6.85 -5.29
C GLY A 275 7.11 6.36 -6.68
N GLN A 276 7.90 5.53 -7.36
CA GLN A 276 7.51 4.90 -8.62
C GLN A 276 7.40 3.38 -8.44
N PRO A 277 6.24 2.76 -8.75
CA PRO A 277 6.10 1.32 -8.68
C PRO A 277 6.95 0.64 -9.76
N LEU A 278 7.61 -0.44 -9.41
CA LEU A 278 8.30 -1.34 -10.33
C LEU A 278 7.27 -2.25 -11.01
N LYS A 279 7.25 -2.27 -12.34
CA LYS A 279 6.29 -3.07 -13.10
C LYS A 279 6.96 -4.29 -13.72
N LEU A 280 6.39 -5.47 -13.49
CA LEU A 280 6.82 -6.75 -14.09
C LEU A 280 5.90 -7.15 -15.25
N THR A 281 6.36 -8.07 -16.10
CA THR A 281 5.52 -8.75 -17.09
C THR A 281 4.65 -9.85 -16.48
N ILE A 282 4.89 -10.21 -15.22
CA ILE A 282 4.16 -11.24 -14.49
C ILE A 282 2.67 -10.89 -14.42
N ARG A 283 1.80 -11.90 -14.47
CA ARG A 283 0.36 -11.79 -14.15
C ARG A 283 0.13 -12.31 -12.74
N LYS A 284 -0.52 -11.53 -11.88
CA LYS A 284 -0.72 -11.91 -10.46
C LYS A 284 -1.43 -13.26 -10.30
N SER A 285 -2.51 -13.50 -11.04
CA SER A 285 -3.28 -14.74 -10.95
C SER A 285 -2.47 -15.98 -11.34
N VAL A 286 -1.63 -15.86 -12.37
CA VAL A 286 -0.70 -16.92 -12.78
C VAL A 286 0.33 -17.17 -11.68
N GLN A 287 0.94 -16.11 -11.15
CA GLN A 287 1.94 -16.21 -10.10
C GLN A 287 1.38 -16.88 -8.83
N GLU A 288 0.19 -16.50 -8.39
CA GLU A 288 -0.49 -17.11 -7.24
C GLU A 288 -0.70 -18.62 -7.46
N GLY A 289 -1.16 -19.01 -8.65
CA GLY A 289 -1.34 -20.41 -9.02
C GLY A 289 -0.02 -21.20 -9.03
N LEU A 290 1.03 -20.65 -9.67
CA LEU A 290 2.34 -21.30 -9.71
C LEU A 290 2.95 -21.46 -8.33
N GLU A 291 2.92 -20.43 -7.49
CA GLU A 291 3.45 -20.54 -6.13
C GLU A 291 2.67 -21.55 -5.29
N GLN A 292 1.36 -21.64 -5.48
CA GLN A 292 0.54 -22.65 -4.81
C GLN A 292 0.93 -24.07 -5.24
N VAL A 293 1.05 -24.32 -6.54
CA VAL A 293 1.51 -25.60 -7.09
C VAL A 293 2.91 -25.95 -6.56
N ALA A 294 3.82 -24.98 -6.49
CA ALA A 294 5.17 -25.19 -5.98
C ALA A 294 5.17 -25.62 -4.50
N ARG A 295 4.38 -24.94 -3.66
CA ARG A 295 4.22 -25.29 -2.24
C ARG A 295 3.65 -26.69 -2.07
N ASP A 296 2.58 -27.01 -2.79
CA ASP A 296 1.90 -28.30 -2.68
C ASP A 296 2.78 -29.46 -3.18
N ALA A 297 3.56 -29.24 -4.24
CA ALA A 297 4.53 -30.22 -4.74
C ALA A 297 5.69 -30.42 -3.74
N ALA A 298 6.27 -29.34 -3.21
CA ALA A 298 7.39 -29.44 -2.26
C ALA A 298 7.00 -30.09 -0.93
N ALA A 299 5.74 -29.94 -0.50
CA ALA A 299 5.21 -30.63 0.66
C ALA A 299 5.23 -32.16 0.48
N LYS A 300 4.96 -32.65 -0.75
CA LYS A 300 4.97 -34.09 -1.09
C LYS A 300 6.38 -34.66 -1.29
N LEU A 301 7.29 -33.86 -1.83
CA LEU A 301 8.67 -34.28 -2.15
C LEU A 301 9.57 -34.41 -0.91
N GLY A 302 9.22 -33.75 0.21
CA GLY A 302 9.95 -33.85 1.48
C GLY A 302 10.82 -32.62 1.78
N ALA A 303 11.23 -32.46 3.04
CA ALA A 303 11.60 -31.19 3.67
C ALA A 303 12.76 -30.38 3.05
N ARG A 304 13.62 -30.97 2.23
CA ARG A 304 14.81 -30.30 1.65
C ARG A 304 14.70 -30.07 0.14
N LEU A 305 13.64 -30.56 -0.49
CA LEU A 305 13.42 -30.39 -1.93
C LEU A 305 12.65 -29.11 -2.21
N SER A 306 12.96 -28.49 -3.35
CA SER A 306 12.32 -27.27 -3.82
C SER A 306 11.90 -27.46 -5.27
N VAL A 307 11.09 -26.54 -5.78
CA VAL A 307 10.56 -26.54 -7.13
C VAL A 307 10.86 -25.20 -7.77
N ALA A 308 11.27 -25.23 -9.04
CA ALA A 308 11.46 -24.06 -9.88
C ALA A 308 10.53 -24.13 -11.08
N MET A 309 9.86 -23.02 -11.42
CA MET A 309 8.96 -22.94 -12.58
C MET A 309 9.08 -21.58 -13.25
N VAL A 310 9.05 -21.57 -14.58
CA VAL A 310 8.96 -20.37 -15.40
C VAL A 310 7.83 -20.57 -16.40
N LEU A 311 6.88 -19.66 -16.43
CA LEU A 311 5.85 -19.60 -17.47
C LEU A 311 6.12 -18.39 -18.35
N ALA A 312 6.39 -18.63 -19.63
CA ALA A 312 6.64 -17.58 -20.62
C ALA A 312 5.56 -17.58 -21.71
N ASP A 313 5.27 -16.39 -22.25
CA ASP A 313 4.48 -16.25 -23.46
C ASP A 313 5.30 -16.70 -24.68
N SER A 314 4.85 -17.75 -25.36
CA SER A 314 5.56 -18.33 -26.51
C SER A 314 5.74 -17.39 -27.71
N ARG A 315 4.93 -16.32 -27.81
CA ARG A 315 4.97 -15.37 -28.92
C ARG A 315 5.81 -14.15 -28.57
N THR A 316 5.67 -13.61 -27.37
CA THR A 316 6.37 -12.37 -26.97
C THR A 316 7.66 -12.63 -26.19
N GLY A 317 7.82 -13.81 -25.59
CA GLY A 317 8.91 -14.11 -24.67
C GLY A 317 8.71 -13.53 -23.26
N ASP A 318 7.59 -12.85 -23.00
CA ASP A 318 7.30 -12.28 -21.68
C ASP A 318 7.22 -13.37 -20.60
N ILE A 319 7.86 -13.14 -19.46
CA ILE A 319 7.68 -14.00 -18.29
C ILE A 319 6.36 -13.65 -17.61
N LEU A 320 5.40 -14.58 -17.65
CA LEU A 320 4.06 -14.44 -17.08
C LEU A 320 4.00 -14.90 -15.61
N GLY A 321 4.93 -15.76 -15.19
CA GLY A 321 5.10 -16.17 -13.81
C GLY A 321 6.44 -16.86 -13.59
N GLU A 322 7.03 -16.65 -12.42
CA GLU A 322 8.39 -17.10 -12.09
C GLU A 322 8.45 -17.54 -10.62
N VAL A 323 8.80 -18.79 -10.39
CA VAL A 323 8.95 -19.39 -9.07
C VAL A 323 10.34 -19.98 -8.97
N GLY A 324 11.24 -19.29 -8.26
CA GLY A 324 12.60 -19.77 -7.99
C GLY A 324 12.71 -20.78 -6.86
N SER A 325 11.70 -20.86 -5.98
CA SER A 325 11.65 -21.85 -4.92
C SER A 325 10.21 -22.05 -4.46
N ALA A 326 9.92 -23.17 -3.80
CA ALA A 326 8.58 -23.47 -3.31
C ALA A 326 8.07 -22.48 -2.26
N ASN A 327 8.97 -21.92 -1.45
CA ASN A 327 8.66 -20.85 -0.51
C ASN A 327 9.92 -20.02 -0.26
N PHE A 328 9.88 -18.75 -0.65
CA PHE A 328 11.00 -17.83 -0.50
C PHE A 328 11.52 -17.72 0.95
N PHE A 329 10.62 -17.81 1.93
CA PHE A 329 10.95 -17.63 3.34
C PHE A 329 11.26 -18.95 4.06
N ASP A 330 11.24 -20.10 3.38
CA ASP A 330 11.57 -21.38 3.99
C ASP A 330 13.09 -21.63 3.98
N ALA A 331 13.71 -21.39 5.13
CA ALA A 331 15.14 -21.57 5.29
C ALA A 331 15.59 -23.05 5.21
N SER A 332 14.71 -24.01 5.53
CA SER A 332 15.04 -25.44 5.52
C SER A 332 15.32 -25.99 4.11
N ARG A 333 14.88 -25.27 3.08
CA ARG A 333 15.05 -25.59 1.65
C ARG A 333 15.88 -24.55 0.90
N SER A 334 16.55 -23.65 1.63
CA SER A 334 17.27 -22.51 1.04
C SER A 334 16.37 -21.69 0.11
N GLY A 335 15.16 -21.35 0.58
CA GLY A 335 14.11 -20.72 -0.23
C GLY A 335 14.50 -19.40 -0.91
N TRP A 336 15.54 -18.72 -0.44
CA TRP A 336 16.07 -17.50 -1.04
C TRP A 336 16.88 -17.74 -2.33
N ILE A 337 17.24 -18.99 -2.64
CA ILE A 337 17.96 -19.34 -3.86
C ILE A 337 16.95 -19.41 -5.01
N ASP A 338 17.16 -18.54 -5.99
CA ASP A 338 16.38 -18.54 -7.23
C ASP A 338 16.85 -19.66 -8.17
N MET A 339 16.23 -20.84 -8.05
CA MET A 339 16.59 -22.00 -8.88
C MET A 339 16.28 -21.81 -10.38
N THR A 340 15.52 -20.78 -10.78
CA THR A 340 15.35 -20.47 -12.21
C THR A 340 16.63 -19.94 -12.86
N LYS A 341 17.57 -19.43 -12.06
CA LYS A 341 18.85 -18.85 -12.52
C LYS A 341 20.04 -19.76 -12.26
N VAL A 342 19.83 -20.88 -11.57
CA VAL A 342 20.90 -21.84 -11.25
C VAL A 342 21.07 -22.80 -12.42
N VAL A 343 22.26 -22.82 -13.01
CA VAL A 343 22.60 -23.76 -14.09
C VAL A 343 22.58 -25.20 -13.58
N ARG A 344 21.89 -26.07 -14.30
CA ARG A 344 21.79 -27.51 -14.04
C ARG A 344 21.90 -28.27 -15.35
N SER A 345 22.27 -29.55 -15.27
CA SER A 345 22.19 -30.42 -16.43
C SER A 345 20.72 -30.53 -16.88
N PRO A 346 20.39 -30.20 -18.14
CA PRO A 346 19.03 -30.35 -18.67
C PRO A 346 18.66 -31.83 -18.86
N GLY A 347 19.64 -32.74 -18.86
CA GLY A 347 19.44 -34.13 -19.21
C GLY A 347 18.76 -34.26 -20.58
N SER A 348 17.76 -35.13 -20.65
CA SER A 348 17.06 -35.44 -21.91
C SER A 348 16.25 -34.28 -22.49
N THR A 349 15.99 -33.18 -21.75
CA THR A 349 15.23 -32.04 -22.28
C THR A 349 15.99 -31.25 -23.34
N LEU A 350 17.28 -31.50 -23.54
CA LEU A 350 18.08 -30.91 -24.61
C LEU A 350 17.92 -31.64 -25.95
N LYS A 351 17.50 -32.90 -25.95
CA LYS A 351 17.39 -33.73 -27.17
C LYS A 351 16.55 -33.09 -28.30
N PRO A 352 15.39 -32.46 -28.03
CA PRO A 352 14.60 -31.84 -29.09
C PRO A 352 15.36 -30.78 -29.89
N PHE A 353 16.33 -30.08 -29.29
CA PHE A 353 17.16 -29.10 -30.01
C PHE A 353 18.14 -29.79 -30.98
N ILE A 354 18.71 -30.93 -30.60
CA ILE A 354 19.60 -31.71 -31.46
C ILE A 354 18.82 -32.27 -32.65
N TYR A 355 17.63 -32.84 -32.40
CA TYR A 355 16.75 -33.28 -33.49
C TYR A 355 16.30 -32.10 -34.36
N GLY A 356 15.99 -30.94 -33.76
CA GLY A 356 15.65 -29.72 -34.49
C GLY A 356 16.74 -29.29 -35.48
N LEU A 357 18.01 -29.30 -35.06
CA LEU A 357 19.15 -29.02 -35.93
C LEU A 357 19.26 -30.05 -37.08
N ALA A 358 19.04 -31.33 -36.79
CA ALA A 358 19.07 -32.38 -37.80
C ALA A 358 17.94 -32.23 -38.83
N PHE A 359 16.73 -31.85 -38.39
CA PHE A 359 15.62 -31.50 -39.28
C PHE A 359 15.91 -30.27 -40.13
N GLU A 360 16.46 -29.21 -39.52
CA GLU A 360 16.83 -27.96 -40.20
C GLU A 360 17.87 -28.19 -41.31
N GLN A 361 18.83 -29.10 -41.07
CA GLN A 361 19.84 -29.49 -42.05
C GLN A 361 19.35 -30.55 -43.06
N GLY A 362 18.12 -31.04 -42.94
CA GLY A 362 17.57 -32.09 -43.81
C GLY A 362 18.24 -33.46 -43.63
N LEU A 363 18.91 -33.70 -42.50
CA LEU A 363 19.61 -34.97 -42.21
C LEU A 363 18.63 -36.09 -41.81
N VAL A 364 17.48 -35.73 -41.25
CA VAL A 364 16.49 -36.68 -40.75
C VAL A 364 15.07 -36.29 -41.13
N ALA A 365 14.19 -37.29 -41.23
CA ALA A 365 12.74 -37.14 -41.37
C ALA A 365 12.02 -37.88 -40.22
N GLN A 366 10.77 -37.53 -39.92
CA GLN A 366 10.05 -38.03 -38.73
C GLN A 366 9.97 -39.57 -38.68
N GLU A 367 9.79 -40.22 -39.84
CA GLU A 367 9.67 -41.68 -39.94
C GLU A 367 10.99 -42.37 -40.35
N MET A 368 12.10 -41.61 -40.46
CA MET A 368 13.41 -42.19 -40.73
C MET A 368 13.80 -43.10 -39.57
N LEU A 369 14.29 -44.30 -39.89
CA LEU A 369 14.75 -45.25 -38.89
C LEU A 369 16.20 -44.93 -38.49
N ILE A 370 16.46 -44.93 -37.20
CA ILE A 370 17.78 -44.90 -36.59
C ILE A 370 18.00 -46.19 -35.80
N GLU A 371 19.25 -46.61 -35.68
CA GLU A 371 19.60 -47.81 -34.95
C GLU A 371 19.91 -47.47 -33.49
N ASP A 372 19.09 -48.00 -32.58
CA ASP A 372 19.34 -48.00 -31.14
C ASP A 372 20.11 -49.28 -30.77
N SER A 373 21.44 -49.18 -30.80
CA SER A 373 22.38 -50.27 -30.52
C SER A 373 23.56 -49.78 -29.66
N PRO A 374 24.33 -50.68 -29.01
CA PRO A 374 25.54 -50.28 -28.29
C PRO A 374 26.49 -49.49 -29.19
N ALA A 375 26.85 -48.28 -28.76
CA ALA A 375 27.75 -47.40 -29.49
C ALA A 375 28.92 -46.96 -28.60
N ASP A 376 30.07 -46.72 -29.24
CA ASP A 376 31.29 -46.24 -28.60
C ASP A 376 31.73 -44.93 -29.28
N PHE A 377 31.65 -43.84 -28.53
CA PHE A 377 32.03 -42.51 -28.97
C PHE A 377 33.36 -42.12 -28.31
N GLY A 378 34.47 -42.64 -28.84
CA GLY A 378 35.82 -42.30 -28.35
C GLY A 378 36.09 -42.76 -26.91
N GLY A 379 35.58 -43.93 -26.52
CA GLY A 379 35.65 -44.49 -25.17
C GLY A 379 34.41 -44.22 -24.32
N TYR A 380 33.51 -43.33 -24.75
CA TYR A 380 32.24 -43.09 -24.10
C TYR A 380 31.15 -44.03 -24.65
N ARG A 381 30.63 -44.90 -23.77
CA ARG A 381 29.60 -45.89 -24.10
C ARG A 381 28.28 -45.57 -23.37
N PRO A 382 27.45 -44.68 -23.92
CA PRO A 382 26.17 -44.34 -23.30
C PRO A 382 25.26 -45.56 -23.28
N LYS A 383 24.41 -45.65 -22.25
CA LYS A 383 23.35 -46.65 -22.15
C LYS A 383 22.02 -45.95 -22.02
N ASN A 384 20.97 -46.58 -22.54
CA ASN A 384 19.60 -46.13 -22.33
C ASN A 384 19.22 -46.27 -20.84
N PHE A 385 18.21 -45.50 -20.43
CA PHE A 385 17.73 -45.52 -19.04
C PHE A 385 17.21 -46.90 -18.62
N ASP A 386 16.58 -47.63 -19.53
CA ASP A 386 16.08 -49.00 -19.33
C ASP A 386 17.17 -50.08 -19.52
N MET A 387 18.41 -49.67 -19.80
CA MET A 387 19.57 -50.54 -20.04
C MET A 387 19.39 -51.53 -21.22
N GLY A 388 18.36 -51.34 -22.04
CA GLY A 388 18.05 -52.13 -23.23
C GLY A 388 18.31 -51.37 -24.54
N TYR A 389 18.20 -52.08 -25.66
CA TYR A 389 18.34 -51.56 -27.02
C TYR A 389 17.14 -52.00 -27.85
N GLN A 390 16.51 -51.07 -28.56
CA GLN A 390 15.28 -51.32 -29.31
C GLN A 390 15.52 -51.67 -30.79
N GLY A 391 16.78 -51.66 -31.26
CA GLY A 391 17.09 -51.87 -32.67
C GLY A 391 16.63 -50.69 -33.52
N ALA A 392 16.06 -50.96 -34.71
CA ALA A 392 15.59 -49.89 -35.59
C ALA A 392 14.35 -49.18 -35.01
N VAL A 393 14.46 -47.88 -34.73
CA VAL A 393 13.39 -47.02 -34.22
C VAL A 393 13.25 -45.77 -35.07
N SER A 394 12.03 -45.29 -35.29
CA SER A 394 11.79 -44.02 -36.00
C SER A 394 12.27 -42.82 -35.18
N ILE A 395 12.74 -41.76 -35.82
CA ILE A 395 13.07 -40.47 -35.18
C ILE A 395 11.91 -39.92 -34.33
N ARG A 396 10.65 -40.10 -34.75
CA ARG A 396 9.47 -39.71 -33.95
C ARG A 396 9.41 -40.40 -32.58
N LYS A 397 9.88 -41.65 -32.51
CA LYS A 397 9.78 -42.50 -31.32
C LYS A 397 11.00 -42.33 -30.39
N ALA A 398 12.16 -42.07 -30.98
CA ALA A 398 13.43 -41.81 -30.28
C ALA A 398 13.47 -40.42 -29.61
#